data_AF-A0A3C1M267-F1
#
_entry.id   AF-A0A3C1M267-F1
#
_cell.length_a   1.000
_cell.length_b   1.000
_cell.length_c   1.000
_cell.angle_alpha   90.00
_cell.angle_beta   90.00
_cell.angle_gamma   90.00
#
_symmetry.space_group_name_H-M   'P 1'
#
loop_
_entity.id
_entity.type
_entity.pdbx_description
1 polymer ?
#
loop_
_entity_poly.entity_id
_entity_poly.type
_entity_poly.pdbx_seq_one_letter_code
_entity_poly.pdbx_strand_id
1 'polypeptide(L)'
;MDLTANPIPPLPLDILQSQQLASQLPGNPKLSVFERAWRTVAQWPATDAVYYVQGFLTGARPQPQEHAWVELSDRRLDPSLPPGNPQKFGYFTCRRFTVAQVKAAIAEAQEDYPEDEALPIYDPAPYAYYGDLFLGGVAYQQAWDAAIAHQR
;
A
#
# COMPACT_ATOMS: atom_id res chain seq x y z
N MET A 1 14.39 17.43 -14.42
CA MET A 1 13.06 17.71 -13.83
C MET A 1 13.07 17.02 -12.48
N ASP A 2 13.17 17.82 -11.43
CA ASP A 2 13.47 17.35 -10.08
C ASP A 2 12.23 16.70 -9.46
N LEU A 3 12.30 15.40 -9.15
CA LEU A 3 11.23 14.64 -8.48
C LEU A 3 11.45 14.59 -6.97
N THR A 4 12.14 15.56 -6.37
CA THR A 4 11.99 15.86 -4.94
C THR A 4 10.61 16.48 -4.71
N ALA A 5 9.56 15.70 -4.92
CA ALA A 5 8.21 16.08 -4.55
C ALA A 5 8.22 16.35 -3.04
N ASN A 6 7.91 17.60 -2.68
CA ASN A 6 7.69 18.06 -1.30
C ASN A 6 7.09 16.95 -0.43
N PRO A 7 7.53 16.79 0.84
CA PRO A 7 6.85 15.88 1.75
C PRO A 7 5.42 16.39 1.89
N ILE A 8 4.49 15.72 1.21
CA ILE A 8 3.06 15.95 1.38
C ILE A 8 2.81 15.80 2.88
N PRO A 9 2.18 16.80 3.54
CA PRO A 9 1.92 16.72 4.96
C PRO A 9 1.18 15.42 5.25
N PRO A 10 1.49 14.74 6.37
CA PRO A 10 0.92 13.43 6.65
C PRO A 10 -0.61 13.54 6.64
N LEU A 11 -1.26 12.84 5.70
CA LEU A 11 -2.71 12.81 5.61
C LEU A 11 -3.27 12.18 6.89
N PRO A 12 -4.31 12.78 7.49
CA PRO A 12 -4.95 12.21 8.66
C PRO A 12 -5.60 10.85 8.32
N LEU A 13 -5.49 9.89 9.23
CA LEU A 13 -6.17 8.60 9.12
C LEU A 13 -7.64 8.75 9.52
N ASP A 14 -8.56 8.41 8.62
CA ASP A 14 -9.99 8.31 8.92
C ASP A 14 -10.30 6.90 9.45
N ILE A 15 -10.30 6.76 10.78
CA ILE A 15 -10.44 5.47 11.46
C ILE A 15 -11.81 4.85 11.18
N LEU A 16 -12.89 5.66 11.21
CA LEU A 16 -14.26 5.16 11.06
C LEU A 16 -14.48 4.61 9.65
N GLN A 17 -14.07 5.36 8.64
CA GLN A 17 -14.21 4.92 7.25
C GLN A 17 -13.29 3.72 6.94
N SER A 18 -12.09 3.68 7.53
CA SER A 18 -11.18 2.52 7.43
C SER A 18 -11.84 1.23 7.94
N GLN A 19 -12.50 1.29 9.10
CA GLN A 19 -13.21 0.15 9.68
C GLN A 19 -14.43 -0.26 8.84
N GLN A 20 -15.18 0.72 8.33
CA GLN A 20 -16.32 0.46 7.45
C GLN A 20 -15.86 -0.27 6.17
N LEU A 21 -14.79 0.18 5.53
CA LEU A 21 -14.23 -0.48 4.34
C LEU A 21 -13.76 -1.91 4.66
N ALA A 22 -13.12 -2.11 5.81
CA ALA A 22 -12.70 -3.44 6.25
C ALA A 22 -13.88 -4.42 6.40
N SER A 23 -15.05 -3.93 6.85
CA SER A 23 -16.27 -4.75 6.98
C SER A 23 -16.98 -5.07 5.66
N GLN A 24 -16.76 -4.27 4.61
CA GLN A 24 -17.35 -4.46 3.29
C GLN A 24 -16.58 -5.47 2.45
N LEU A 25 -15.29 -5.66 2.74
CA LEU A 25 -14.50 -6.71 2.12
C LEU A 25 -14.94 -8.07 2.69
N PRO A 26 -15.08 -9.12 1.86
CA PRO A 26 -15.42 -10.45 2.35
C PRO A 26 -14.43 -10.82 3.46
N GLY A 27 -14.96 -11.35 4.56
CA GLY A 27 -14.22 -11.75 5.76
C GLY A 27 -13.35 -12.99 5.52
N ASN A 28 -12.54 -12.99 4.46
CA ASN A 28 -11.55 -14.01 4.20
C ASN A 28 -10.26 -13.61 4.96
N PRO A 29 -9.88 -14.35 6.02
CA PRO A 29 -8.69 -14.06 6.81
C PRO A 29 -7.38 -14.23 6.02
N LYS A 30 -7.44 -14.79 4.80
CA LYS A 30 -6.28 -14.96 3.92
C LYS A 30 -5.92 -13.71 3.11
N LEU A 31 -6.81 -12.71 3.00
CA LEU A 31 -6.50 -11.52 2.21
C LEU A 31 -5.36 -10.73 2.84
N SER A 32 -4.28 -10.54 2.08
CA SER A 32 -3.13 -9.73 2.49
C SER A 32 -3.50 -8.26 2.66
N VAL A 33 -2.65 -7.49 3.34
CA VAL A 33 -2.84 -6.04 3.52
C VAL A 33 -2.89 -5.29 2.18
N PHE A 34 -2.08 -5.75 1.22
CA PHE A 34 -2.06 -5.28 -0.17
C PHE A 34 -3.36 -5.60 -0.90
N GLU A 35 -3.83 -6.84 -0.74
CA GLU A 35 -5.02 -7.31 -1.42
C GLU A 35 -6.27 -6.56 -0.98
N ARG A 36 -6.39 -6.33 0.32
CA ARG A 36 -7.47 -5.52 0.89
C ARG A 36 -7.44 -4.09 0.35
N ALA A 37 -6.27 -3.47 0.33
CA ALA A 37 -6.12 -2.10 -0.16
C ALA A 37 -6.42 -1.97 -1.66
N TRP A 38 -5.91 -2.85 -2.53
CA TRP A 38 -6.23 -2.73 -3.97
C TRP A 38 -7.68 -3.08 -4.26
N ARG A 39 -8.28 -4.08 -3.58
CA ARG A 39 -9.71 -4.42 -3.75
C ARG A 39 -10.61 -3.28 -3.30
N THR A 40 -10.21 -2.55 -2.26
CA THR A 40 -10.84 -1.29 -1.90
C THR A 40 -10.74 -0.32 -3.07
N VAL A 41 -9.54 0.07 -3.51
CA VAL A 41 -9.35 1.04 -4.62
C VAL A 41 -10.08 0.65 -5.91
N ALA A 42 -10.14 -0.64 -6.25
CA ALA A 42 -10.81 -1.13 -7.45
C ALA A 42 -12.32 -0.83 -7.49
N GLN A 43 -12.95 -0.64 -6.34
CA GLN A 43 -14.38 -0.27 -6.24
C GLN A 43 -14.65 1.20 -6.63
N TRP A 44 -13.62 2.05 -6.67
CA TRP A 44 -13.78 3.44 -7.09
C TRP A 44 -13.87 3.56 -8.62
N PRO A 45 -14.58 4.59 -9.14
CA PRO A 45 -14.46 4.96 -10.54
C PRO A 45 -13.02 5.35 -10.88
N ALA A 46 -12.62 5.21 -12.14
CA ALA A 46 -11.31 5.68 -12.58
C ALA A 46 -11.22 7.20 -12.37
N THR A 47 -10.36 7.62 -11.46
CA THR A 47 -10.15 9.02 -11.07
C THR A 47 -8.71 9.22 -10.64
N ASP A 48 -8.20 10.44 -10.82
CA ASP A 48 -6.87 10.85 -10.36
C ASP A 48 -6.86 11.34 -8.91
N ALA A 49 -8.02 11.33 -8.24
CA ALA A 49 -8.16 11.79 -6.85
C ALA A 49 -8.03 10.67 -5.79
N VAL A 50 -7.82 9.42 -6.22
CA VAL A 50 -7.74 8.24 -5.35
C VAL A 50 -6.49 7.46 -5.70
N TYR A 51 -5.69 7.16 -4.69
CA TYR A 51 -4.43 6.44 -4.85
C TYR A 51 -4.41 5.18 -4.01
N TYR A 52 -4.00 4.07 -4.63
CA TYR A 52 -3.49 2.91 -3.93
C TYR A 52 -2.03 3.19 -3.57
N VAL A 53 -1.67 2.95 -2.31
CA VAL A 53 -0.35 3.27 -1.78
C VAL A 53 0.27 2.04 -1.16
N GLN A 54 1.53 1.79 -1.50
CA GLN A 54 2.38 0.77 -0.89
C GLN A 54 3.50 1.46 -0.13
N GLY A 55 3.87 0.91 1.03
CA GLY A 55 4.90 1.48 1.88
C GLY A 55 5.06 0.71 3.18
N PHE A 56 5.40 1.43 4.25
CA PHE A 56 5.60 0.84 5.57
C PHE A 56 4.69 1.46 6.63
N LEU A 57 4.29 0.62 7.57
CA LEU A 57 3.57 0.98 8.78
C LEU A 57 4.44 0.72 10.02
N THR A 58 4.53 1.71 10.90
CA THR A 58 5.19 1.60 12.21
C THR A 58 4.16 1.75 13.34
N GLY A 59 4.56 1.42 14.58
CA GLY A 59 3.72 1.61 15.78
C GLY A 59 2.69 0.50 16.03
N ALA A 60 2.30 -0.27 15.00
CA ALA A 60 1.48 -1.46 15.14
C ALA A 60 2.27 -2.69 15.63
N ARG A 61 3.55 -2.78 15.24
CA ARG A 61 4.49 -3.85 15.63
C ARG A 61 5.87 -3.28 15.96
N PRO A 62 6.75 -4.04 16.65
CA PRO A 62 8.09 -3.57 17.01
C PRO A 62 8.99 -3.21 15.82
N GLN A 63 8.78 -3.83 14.66
CA GLN A 63 9.51 -3.53 13.42
C GLN A 63 8.55 -2.90 12.40
N PRO A 64 9.04 -2.06 11.48
CA PRO A 64 8.22 -1.57 10.38
C PRO A 64 7.67 -2.75 9.59
N GLN A 65 6.41 -2.66 9.18
CA GLN A 65 5.74 -3.70 8.40
C GLN A 65 5.46 -3.15 7.03
N GLU A 66 5.73 -3.93 5.99
CA GLU A 66 5.21 -3.62 4.67
C GLU A 66 3.68 -3.58 4.74
N HIS A 67 3.12 -2.52 4.19
CA HIS A 67 1.70 -2.21 4.33
C HIS A 67 1.18 -1.50 3.09
N ALA A 68 -0.15 -1.51 2.94
CA ALA A 68 -0.81 -0.79 1.89
C ALA A 68 -2.10 -0.16 2.38
N TRP A 69 -2.45 0.96 1.78
CA TRP A 69 -3.60 1.76 2.15
C TRP A 69 -4.10 2.56 0.95
N VAL A 70 -5.17 3.32 1.16
CA VAL A 70 -5.76 4.21 0.18
C VAL A 70 -5.55 5.66 0.61
N GLU A 71 -5.15 6.51 -0.31
CA GLU A 71 -5.07 7.96 -0.09
C GLU A 71 -6.10 8.67 -0.96
N LEU A 72 -6.90 9.51 -0.31
CA LEU A 72 -7.77 10.51 -0.93
C LEU A 72 -7.07 11.87 -0.86
N SER A 73 -7.69 12.90 -1.44
CA SER A 73 -7.15 14.26 -1.41
C SER A 73 -6.99 14.85 0.00
N ASP A 74 -7.81 14.43 0.96
CA ASP A 74 -7.93 15.02 2.30
C ASP A 74 -7.58 14.06 3.44
N ARG A 75 -7.52 12.75 3.18
CA ARG A 75 -7.36 11.73 4.23
C ARG A 75 -6.78 10.42 3.71
N ARG A 76 -6.35 9.59 4.65
CA ARG A 76 -5.92 8.20 4.44
C ARG A 76 -6.98 7.23 4.95
N LEU A 77 -7.20 6.15 4.20
CA LEU A 77 -8.06 5.02 4.57
C LEU A 77 -7.23 3.74 4.60
N ASP A 78 -7.28 3.00 5.70
CA ASP A 78 -6.55 1.74 5.89
C ASP A 78 -7.53 0.58 6.05
N PRO A 79 -7.90 -0.14 4.97
CA PRO A 79 -8.83 -1.27 5.05
C PRO A 79 -8.24 -2.50 5.79
N SER A 80 -6.95 -2.43 6.16
CA SER A 80 -6.24 -3.43 6.95
C SER A 80 -5.75 -2.86 8.27
N LEU A 81 -6.43 -1.83 8.79
CA LEU A 81 -6.04 -1.10 10.00
C LEU A 81 -5.75 -2.09 11.14
N PRO A 82 -4.50 -2.18 11.63
CA PRO A 82 -4.16 -3.13 12.68
C PRO A 82 -4.75 -2.68 14.03
N PRO A 83 -4.99 -3.63 14.95
CA PRO A 83 -5.39 -3.30 16.31
C PRO A 83 -4.28 -2.51 17.01
N GLY A 84 -4.64 -1.51 17.82
CA GLY A 84 -3.68 -0.68 18.53
C GLY A 84 -4.19 0.74 18.76
N ASN A 85 -3.28 1.68 19.05
CA ASN A 85 -3.58 3.10 19.10
C ASN A 85 -3.16 3.75 17.77
N PRO A 86 -4.11 4.12 16.88
CA PRO A 86 -3.78 4.68 15.57
C PRO A 86 -3.03 6.01 15.62
N GLN A 87 -3.09 6.75 16.73
CA GLN A 87 -2.32 7.99 16.91
C GLN A 87 -0.81 7.75 16.98
N LYS A 88 -0.39 6.50 17.23
CA LYS A 88 1.03 6.10 17.28
C LYS A 88 1.51 5.50 15.95
N PHE A 89 0.62 5.34 14.97
CA PHE A 89 0.97 4.73 13.70
C PHE A 89 1.66 5.74 12.79
N GLY A 90 2.82 5.34 12.26
CA GLY A 90 3.53 6.08 11.22
C GLY A 90 3.35 5.40 9.87
N TYR A 91 2.92 6.14 8.86
CA TYR A 91 2.75 5.66 7.49
C TYR A 91 3.83 6.27 6.59
N PHE A 92 4.61 5.41 5.93
CA PHE A 92 5.76 5.81 5.11
C PHE A 92 5.54 5.35 3.67
N THR A 93 5.15 6.29 2.81
CA THR A 93 4.85 6.01 1.40
C THR A 93 6.12 5.62 0.64
N CYS A 94 6.09 4.46 -0.03
CA CYS A 94 7.11 4.07 -1.01
C CYS A 94 6.63 4.36 -2.43
N ARG A 95 5.40 3.97 -2.77
CA ARG A 95 4.85 4.11 -4.12
C ARG A 95 3.35 4.39 -4.11
N ARG A 96 2.89 5.15 -5.10
CA ARG A 96 1.46 5.45 -5.34
C ARG A 96 1.05 5.01 -6.74
N PHE A 97 -0.18 4.54 -6.85
CA PHE A 97 -0.81 4.15 -8.10
C PHE A 97 -2.21 4.75 -8.19
N THR A 98 -2.59 5.24 -9.36
CA THR A 98 -3.97 5.67 -9.64
C THR A 98 -4.89 4.46 -9.75
N VAL A 99 -6.21 4.69 -9.63
CA VAL A 99 -7.22 3.65 -9.85
C VAL A 99 -7.05 2.97 -11.22
N ALA A 100 -6.74 3.74 -12.26
CA ALA A 100 -6.53 3.21 -13.61
C ALA A 100 -5.32 2.27 -13.69
N GLN A 101 -4.20 2.65 -13.07
CA GLN A 101 -3.00 1.81 -13.02
C GLN A 101 -3.23 0.52 -12.25
N VAL A 102 -3.95 0.58 -11.12
CA VAL A 102 -4.30 -0.61 -10.34
C VAL A 102 -5.18 -1.56 -11.15
N LYS A 103 -6.23 -1.05 -11.81
CA LYS A 103 -7.14 -1.87 -12.63
C LYS A 103 -6.43 -2.50 -13.82
N ALA A 104 -5.55 -1.76 -14.49
CA ALA A 104 -4.74 -2.31 -15.58
C ALA A 104 -3.83 -3.44 -15.10
N ALA A 105 -3.12 -3.26 -13.98
CA ALA A 105 -2.24 -4.29 -13.42
C ALA A 105 -3.02 -5.55 -12.99
N ILE A 106 -4.24 -5.40 -12.46
CA ILE A 106 -5.10 -6.55 -12.12
C ILE A 106 -5.57 -7.28 -13.38
N ALA A 107 -5.97 -6.54 -14.42
CA ALA A 107 -6.43 -7.13 -15.68
C ALA A 107 -5.30 -7.91 -16.37
N GLU A 108 -4.09 -7.35 -16.41
CA GLU A 108 -2.89 -8.02 -16.92
C GLU A 108 -2.59 -9.31 -16.14
N ALA A 109 -2.60 -9.23 -14.80
CA ALA A 109 -2.40 -10.41 -13.95
C ALA A 109 -3.48 -11.50 -14.12
N GLN A 110 -4.71 -11.13 -14.50
CA GLN A 110 -5.82 -12.05 -14.74
C GLN A 110 -5.81 -12.65 -16.16
N GLU A 111 -5.25 -11.94 -17.15
CA GLU A 111 -5.17 -12.39 -18.54
C GLU A 111 -4.12 -13.51 -18.71
N ASP A 112 -3.04 -13.49 -17.93
CA ASP A 112 -1.97 -14.49 -18.00
C ASP A 112 -2.32 -15.84 -17.32
N TYR A 113 -3.20 -15.85 -16.32
CA TYR A 113 -3.55 -17.05 -15.55
C TYR A 113 -5.02 -17.04 -15.07
N PRO A 114 -5.99 -17.44 -15.92
CA PRO A 114 -7.42 -17.37 -15.59
C PRO A 114 -7.88 -18.30 -14.44
N GLU A 115 -7.01 -19.22 -13.99
CA GLU A 115 -7.33 -20.27 -13.01
C GLU A 115 -6.72 -20.01 -11.60
N ASP A 116 -5.85 -19.00 -11.42
CA ASP A 116 -5.07 -18.80 -10.18
C ASP A 116 -5.58 -17.63 -9.32
N GLU A 117 -5.47 -17.75 -7.98
CA GLU A 117 -5.71 -16.62 -7.06
C GLU A 117 -4.72 -15.49 -7.38
N ALA A 118 -5.22 -14.26 -7.53
CA ALA A 118 -4.41 -13.09 -7.89
C ALA A 118 -3.17 -12.99 -6.98
N LEU A 119 -2.00 -13.26 -7.56
CA LEU A 119 -0.73 -13.12 -6.84
C LEU A 119 -0.61 -11.66 -6.37
N PRO A 120 -0.08 -11.41 -5.17
CA PRO A 120 0.37 -10.06 -4.85
C PRO A 120 1.34 -9.62 -5.95
N ILE A 121 1.19 -8.40 -6.44
CA ILE A 121 2.04 -7.86 -7.50
C ILE A 121 3.49 -7.89 -7.01
N TYR A 122 4.22 -8.92 -7.42
CA TYR A 122 5.66 -9.07 -7.27
C TYR A 122 6.22 -9.19 -8.68
N ASP A 123 7.28 -8.42 -8.97
CA ASP A 123 8.10 -8.67 -10.16
C ASP A 123 8.61 -10.12 -10.16
N PRO A 124 8.76 -10.76 -11.33
CA PRO A 124 9.20 -12.15 -11.41
C PRO A 124 10.65 -12.29 -10.93
N ALA A 125 10.84 -12.95 -9.79
CA ALA A 125 12.19 -13.27 -9.29
C ALA A 125 12.82 -14.42 -10.08
N PRO A 126 14.15 -14.36 -10.28
CA PRO A 126 14.96 -15.38 -9.64
C PRO A 126 16.12 -14.76 -8.86
N TYR A 127 16.25 -15.22 -7.62
CA TYR A 127 17.36 -14.95 -6.71
C TYR A 127 18.69 -15.42 -7.33
N ALA A 128 19.67 -14.52 -7.47
CA ALA A 128 21.09 -14.75 -7.16
C ALA A 128 22.09 -13.67 -7.65
N TYR A 129 21.71 -12.64 -8.42
CA TYR A 129 22.75 -11.84 -9.11
C TYR A 129 22.61 -10.31 -9.17
N TYR A 130 21.55 -9.69 -8.64
CA TYR A 130 21.31 -8.27 -8.92
C TYR A 130 21.32 -7.40 -7.66
N GLY A 131 22.47 -6.82 -7.38
CA GLY A 131 22.70 -5.83 -6.32
C GLY A 131 22.10 -4.44 -6.57
N ASP A 132 21.21 -4.25 -7.54
CA ASP A 132 20.63 -2.92 -7.85
C ASP A 132 19.21 -2.97 -8.45
N LEU A 133 18.57 -4.15 -8.59
CA LEU A 133 17.35 -4.28 -9.40
C LEU A 133 16.16 -4.97 -8.73
N PHE A 134 16.25 -5.41 -7.48
CA PHE A 134 15.14 -6.10 -6.80
C PHE A 134 14.74 -5.46 -5.47
N LEU A 135 13.43 -5.29 -5.32
CA LEU A 135 12.65 -5.07 -4.09
C LEU A 135 12.53 -3.65 -3.55
N GLY A 136 13.04 -2.68 -4.31
CA GLY A 136 12.57 -1.32 -4.24
C GLY A 136 13.71 -0.37 -4.49
N GLY A 137 13.60 0.43 -5.55
CA GLY A 137 14.59 1.46 -5.83
C GLY A 137 14.73 2.44 -4.66
N VAL A 138 15.47 3.51 -4.88
CA VAL A 138 15.76 4.56 -3.88
C VAL A 138 14.57 4.92 -2.97
N ALA A 139 13.34 4.97 -3.50
CA ALA A 139 12.12 5.25 -2.75
C ALA A 139 11.78 4.21 -1.65
N TYR A 140 12.03 2.92 -1.86
CA TYR A 140 11.79 1.88 -0.85
C TYR A 140 12.80 1.98 0.28
N GLN A 141 14.09 2.07 -0.06
CA GLN A 141 15.14 2.24 0.93
C GLN A 141 14.91 3.50 1.77
N GLN A 142 14.53 4.61 1.13
CA GLN A 142 14.17 5.85 1.83
C GLN A 142 12.96 5.68 2.76
N ALA A 143 11.90 5.01 2.31
CA ALA A 143 10.71 4.77 3.12
C ALA A 143 11.01 3.83 4.31
N TRP A 144 11.84 2.82 4.09
CA TRP A 144 12.32 1.90 5.13
C TRP A 144 13.17 2.62 6.17
N ASP A 145 14.18 3.39 5.74
CA ASP A 145 15.07 4.13 6.63
C ASP A 145 14.29 5.16 7.46
N ALA A 146 13.32 5.86 6.85
CA ALA A 146 12.43 6.77 7.55
C ALA A 146 11.54 6.05 8.56
N ALA A 147 11.02 4.87 8.22
CA ALA A 147 10.21 4.07 9.12
C ALA A 147 11.02 3.55 10.33
N ILE A 148 12.25 3.11 10.10
CA ILE A 148 13.19 2.71 11.16
C ILE A 148 13.55 3.90 12.05
N ALA A 149 13.81 5.07 11.47
CA ALA A 149 14.14 6.28 12.22
C ALA A 149 12.99 6.73 13.14
N HIS A 150 11.73 6.59 12.71
CA HIS A 150 10.54 6.92 13.53
C HIS A 150 10.38 6.02 14.77
N GLN A 151 10.99 4.84 14.79
CA GLN A 151 10.91 3.91 15.92
C GLN A 151 12.03 4.11 16.96
N ARG A 152 13.03 4.95 16.67
CA ARG A 152 14.15 5.26 17.56
C ARG A 152 13.84 6.48 18.43
#